data_AF-A0A8G1X2D2-F1
#
_entry.id   AF-A0A8G1X2D2-F1
#
_cell.length_a   1.000
_cell.length_b   1.000
_cell.length_c   1.000
_cell.angle_alpha   90.00
_cell.angle_beta   90.00
_cell.angle_gamma   90.00
#
_symmetry.space_group_name_H-M   'P 1'
#
loop_
_entity.id
_entity.type
_entity.pdbx_description
1 polymer ?
#
loop_
_entity_poly.entity_id
_entity_poly.type
_entity_poly.pdbx_seq_one_letter_code
_entity_poly.pdbx_strand_id
1 'polypeptide(L)' 'MTAAAPAAVPHPHEVIEVGADDLPVFCPGPKAPLWSMHPRVFLDVARTGSASCAYCGAEYRLKPGTVLHGHGH' A
#
# COMPACT_ATOMS: atom_id res chain seq x y z
N MET A 1 -34.51 16.27 -9.02
CA MET A 1 -33.78 15.03 -9.35
C MET A 1 -32.30 15.39 -9.51
N THR A 2 -31.47 14.90 -8.59
CA THR A 2 -30.03 14.60 -8.67
C THR A 2 -29.05 15.57 -9.35
N ALA A 3 -28.02 15.98 -8.59
CA ALA A 3 -26.66 16.07 -9.10
C ALA A 3 -25.73 15.40 -8.09
N ALA A 4 -25.39 14.14 -8.35
CA ALA A 4 -24.35 13.41 -7.64
C ALA A 4 -23.01 14.08 -7.95
N ALA A 5 -22.23 14.39 -6.91
CA ALA A 5 -20.86 14.85 -7.04
C ALA A 5 -20.05 13.91 -7.94
N PRO A 6 -19.13 14.41 -8.78
CA PRO A 6 -18.20 13.52 -9.47
C PRO A 6 -17.41 12.77 -8.40
N ALA A 7 -17.64 11.46 -8.32
CA ALA A 7 -16.81 10.55 -7.54
C ALA A 7 -15.36 10.84 -7.91
N ALA A 8 -14.58 11.22 -6.89
CA ALA A 8 -13.18 11.61 -7.00
C ALA A 8 -12.47 10.68 -7.99
N VAL A 9 -12.01 11.26 -9.10
CA VAL A 9 -11.16 10.54 -10.05
C VAL A 9 -9.91 10.19 -9.23
N PRO A 10 -9.66 8.92 -8.89
CA PRO A 10 -8.44 8.60 -8.18
C PRO A 10 -7.31 9.05 -9.11
N HIS A 11 -6.39 9.85 -8.59
CA HIS A 11 -5.09 9.98 -9.22
C HIS A 11 -4.59 8.55 -9.50
N PRO A 12 -3.78 8.29 -10.53
CA PRO A 12 -3.17 6.97 -10.67
C PRO A 12 -2.21 6.77 -9.48
N HIS A 13 -2.77 6.41 -8.33
CA HIS A 13 -2.11 5.94 -7.14
C HIS A 13 -1.44 4.66 -7.61
N GLU A 14 -0.12 4.69 -7.72
CA GLU A 14 0.64 3.53 -8.15
C GLU A 14 0.31 2.36 -7.24
N VAL A 15 -0.30 1.31 -7.81
CA VAL A 15 -0.62 0.10 -7.07
C VAL A 15 0.64 -0.75 -7.02
N ILE A 16 1.23 -0.86 -5.83
CA ILE A 16 2.46 -1.59 -5.58
C ILE A 16 2.08 -2.98 -5.07
N GLU A 17 2.31 -3.98 -5.91
CA GLU A 17 2.09 -5.37 -5.54
C GLU A 17 3.23 -5.91 -4.67
N VAL A 18 2.90 -6.37 -3.47
CA VAL A 18 3.85 -6.87 -2.47
C VAL A 18 3.67 -8.36 -2.25
N GLY A 19 4.77 -9.10 -2.17
CA GLY A 19 4.82 -10.51 -1.81
C GLY A 19 5.11 -10.75 -0.33
N ALA A 20 5.30 -12.02 0.05
CA ALA A 20 5.69 -12.38 1.41
C ALA A 20 7.08 -11.84 1.77
N ASP A 21 7.99 -11.79 0.79
CA ASP A 21 9.37 -11.30 0.96
C ASP A 21 9.46 -9.79 1.15
N ASP A 22 8.38 -9.05 0.83
CA ASP A 22 8.30 -7.61 1.02
C ASP A 22 7.76 -7.23 2.41
N LEU A 23 7.37 -8.22 3.23
CA LEU A 23 6.87 -8.00 4.58
C LEU A 23 8.01 -7.89 5.62
N PRO A 24 7.85 -7.02 6.63
CA PRO A 24 6.77 -6.05 6.81
C PRO A 24 6.91 -4.89 5.82
N VAL A 25 5.80 -4.52 5.18
CA VAL A 25 5.80 -3.46 4.16
C VAL A 25 5.91 -2.10 4.84
N PHE A 26 6.84 -1.28 4.37
CA PHE A 26 7.02 0.09 4.82
C PHE A 26 7.20 1.05 3.65
N CYS A 27 6.71 2.28 3.83
CA CYS A 27 6.85 3.36 2.86
C CYS A 27 7.57 4.55 3.53
N PRO A 28 8.62 5.13 2.93
CA PRO A 28 9.20 4.80 1.62
C PRO A 28 9.99 3.48 1.66
N GLY A 29 9.74 2.61 0.67
CA GLY A 29 10.45 1.35 0.51
C GLY A 29 11.89 1.55 0.01
N PRO A 30 12.73 0.50 0.02
CA PRO A 30 14.14 0.59 -0.40
C PRO A 30 14.31 0.95 -1.89
N LYS A 31 13.28 0.73 -2.71
CA LYS A 31 13.23 1.09 -4.13
C LYS A 31 12.49 2.40 -4.40
N ALA A 32 12.01 3.09 -3.36
CA ALA A 32 11.24 4.31 -3.53
C ALA A 32 12.15 5.47 -4.00
N PRO A 33 11.62 6.41 -4.80
CA PRO A 33 12.39 7.55 -5.26
C PRO A 33 12.92 8.40 -4.10
N LEU A 34 14.14 8.94 -4.26
CA LEU A 34 14.81 9.75 -3.22
C LEU A 34 14.02 11.02 -2.81
N TRP A 35 13.06 11.44 -3.63
CA TRP A 35 12.20 12.60 -3.37
C TRP A 35 11.00 12.28 -2.46
N SER A 36 10.74 11.02 -2.09
CA SER A 36 9.64 10.60 -1.21
C SER A 36 9.93 10.93 0.27
N MET A 37 10.14 12.22 0.56
CA MET A 37 10.51 12.79 1.86
C MET A 37 9.32 12.82 2.83
N HIS A 38 8.81 11.67 3.23
CA HIS A 38 7.90 11.53 4.37
C HIS A 38 8.44 10.54 5.39
N PRO A 39 7.99 10.61 6.66
CA PRO A 39 8.36 9.64 7.68
C PRO A 39 8.04 8.21 7.24
N ARG A 40 8.91 7.27 7.65
CA ARG A 40 8.69 5.84 7.40
C ARG A 40 7.44 5.39 8.16
N VAL A 41 6.50 4.80 7.42
CA VAL A 41 5.30 4.15 7.98
C VAL A 41 5.26 2.69 7.61
N PHE A 42 4.74 1.87 8.52
CA PHE A 42 4.48 0.46 8.28
C PHE A 42 3.03 0.27 7.85
N LEU A 43 2.81 -0.54 6.82
CA LEU A 43 1.50 -0.85 6.27
C LEU A 43 1.13 -2.29 6.61
N ASP A 44 -0.06 -2.49 7.18
CA ASP A 44 -0.59 -3.78 7.64
C ASP A 44 -1.18 -4.65 6.51
N VAL A 45 -0.57 -4.62 5.31
CA VAL A 45 -1.01 -5.38 4.12
C VAL A 45 -1.04 -6.90 4.33
N ALA A 46 -0.22 -7.44 5.23
CA ALA A 46 -0.28 -8.85 5.61
C ALA A 46 -1.61 -9.25 6.25
N ARG A 47 -2.25 -8.33 6.99
CA ARG A 47 -3.50 -8.61 7.72
C ARG A 47 -4.72 -8.18 6.93
N THR A 48 -4.64 -7.07 6.20
CA THR A 48 -5.78 -6.49 5.48
C THR A 48 -5.84 -6.89 4.00
N GLY A 49 -4.75 -7.39 3.42
CA GLY A 49 -4.63 -7.68 1.99
C GLY A 49 -4.32 -6.45 1.12
N SER A 50 -4.70 -5.25 1.55
CA SER A 50 -4.30 -3.98 0.93
C SER A 50 -4.21 -2.85 1.96
N ALA A 51 -3.35 -1.86 1.71
CA ALA A 51 -3.24 -0.66 2.54
C ALA A 51 -2.72 0.52 1.71
N SER A 52 -3.24 1.72 1.97
CA SER A 52 -2.77 2.96 1.36
C SER A 52 -1.82 3.72 2.29
N CYS A 53 -0.79 4.32 1.71
CA CYS A 53 0.11 5.20 2.46
C CYS A 53 -0.55 6.57 2.66
N ALA A 54 -0.63 7.03 3.91
CA ALA A 54 -1.21 8.33 4.26
C ALA A 54 -0.42 9.55 3.74
N TYR A 55 0.81 9.35 3.27
CA TYR A 55 1.69 10.43 2.82
C TYR A 55 1.80 10.52 1.30
N CYS A 56 2.23 9.44 0.64
CA CYS A 56 2.40 9.42 -0.81
C CYS A 56 1.14 8.98 -1.56
N GLY A 57 0.13 8.46 -0.86
CA GLY A 57 -1.11 7.97 -1.47
C GLY A 57 -0.96 6.69 -2.28
N ALA A 58 0.21 6.05 -2.30
CA ALA A 58 0.43 4.78 -2.99
C ALA A 58 -0.39 3.66 -2.32
N GLU A 59 -0.95 2.77 -3.13
CA GLU A 59 -1.74 1.63 -2.67
C GLU A 59 -0.89 0.36 -2.71
N TYR A 60 -0.63 -0.24 -1.56
CA TYR A 60 0.08 -1.50 -1.45
C TYR A 60 -0.92 -2.64 -1.41
N ARG A 61 -0.74 -3.64 -2.26
CA ARG A 61 -1.66 -4.78 -2.35
C ARG A 61 -0.88 -6.09 -2.31
N LEU A 62 -1.32 -7.01 -1.46
CA LEU A 62 -0.73 -8.33 -1.39
C LEU A 62 -1.01 -9.12 -2.67
N LYS A 63 0.04 -9.73 -3.24
CA LYS A 63 -0.10 -10.55 -4.45
C LYS A 63 -1.04 -11.72 -4.19
N PRO A 64 -1.96 -12.03 -5.11
CA PRO A 64 -2.85 -13.18 -4.97
C PRO A 64 -2.02 -14.47 -4.90
N GLY A 65 -2.32 -15.33 -3.92
CA GLY A 65 -1.57 -16.57 -3.69
C GLY A 65 -0.31 -16.42 -2.84
N THR A 66 -0.05 -15.23 -2.28
CA THR A 66 1.04 -15.05 -1.30
C THR A 66 0.78 -15.89 -0.05
N VAL A 67 1.66 -16.85 0.23
CA VAL A 67 1.62 -17.64 1.45
C VAL A 67 2.33 -16.88 2.56
N LEU A 68 1.53 -16.30 3.46
CA LEU A 68 2.03 -15.67 4.68
C LEU A 68 2.32 -16.75 5.71
N HIS A 69 3.58 -17.15 5.83
CA HIS A 69 4.02 -18.04 6.91
C HIS A 69 4.08 -17.23 8.21
N GLY A 70 2.92 -17.09 8.87
CA GLY A 70 2.82 -16.40 10.13
C GLY A 70 3.53 -17.18 11.23
N HIS A 71 4.61 -16.61 11.78
CA HIS A 71 5.13 -17.02 13.09
C HIS A 71 4.28 -16.34 14.17
N GLY A 72 3.07 -16.86 14.39
CA GLY A 72 2.22 -16.45 15.50
C GLY A 72 2.88 -16.80 16.83
N HIS A 73 3.05 -15.80 17.68
CA HIS A 73 3.40 -15.93 19.09
C HIS A 73 2.18 -15.58 19.94
#